data_AF-U2R7J7-F1
#
_entry.id   AF-U2R7J7-F1
#
_cell.length_a   1.000
_cell.length_b   1.000
_cell.length_c   1.000
_cell.angle_alpha   90.00
_cell.angle_beta   90.00
_cell.angle_gamma   90.00
#
_symmetry.space_group_name_H-M   'P 1'
#
loop_
_entity.id
_entity.type
_entity.pdbx_description
1 polymer ?
#
loop_
_entity_poly.entity_id
_entity_poly.type
_entity_poly.pdbx_seq_one_letter_code
_entity_poly.pdbx_strand_id
1 'polypeptide(L)'
;MDNLTNDGKISANGELIAKDVKNTGDILASGRISGSSLVTSGKVQTNETLDIDGLLDNSGTVGAAKDITVADNVLNSGEILTNGDFASRNMDTSGTVVSNNLRTGNLKNDGKIVANKDLTAKKVESAGDITVVGKIMADSLKSSGSLRTNEALDINGDFGNDGTIETPKDVTVAGDISNTGKIIAGGNLSGRNAVSAGVIASRNINVDDLKNDGKVTAGENITAKKVTNTGDIAAAGTVSSDDMSTSGTVKANKSITVAGKLENDGTVETAEDVKVSGNIRNTGRIALNGDLTGKDTVTSGTIASRNVKVDNLSNDGVIVANENLNAKNVSNTGDIVAVGTVSSDDLITSGNVRSNGEITVAGRFENGGAVETAKNISVAGNIKNDGRIAANDDLAGKNTQNNGNIYVKNLEVNNL
;
A
#
# COMPACT_ATOMS: atom_id res chain seq x y z
N MET A 1 -51.85 24.70 9.07
CA MET A 1 -50.79 25.43 9.77
C MET A 1 -50.42 26.63 8.93
N ASP A 2 -50.26 27.78 9.57
CA ASP A 2 -49.92 29.03 8.88
C ASP A 2 -48.41 29.19 8.76
N ASN A 3 -48.00 30.10 7.89
CA ASN A 3 -46.61 30.48 7.69
C ASN A 3 -46.17 31.51 8.74
N LEU A 4 -44.89 31.49 9.11
CA LEU A 4 -44.27 32.42 10.04
C LEU A 4 -43.19 33.23 9.32
N THR A 5 -43.28 34.55 9.39
CA THR A 5 -42.18 35.46 9.02
C THR A 5 -41.75 36.22 10.27
N ASN A 6 -40.45 36.18 10.59
CA ASN A 6 -39.88 36.86 11.75
C ASN A 6 -38.63 37.65 11.36
N ASP A 7 -38.64 38.94 11.67
CA ASP A 7 -37.49 39.84 11.61
C ASP A 7 -37.08 40.40 12.99
N GLY A 8 -37.89 40.13 14.01
CA GLY A 8 -37.67 40.54 15.40
C GLY A 8 -37.31 39.36 16.30
N LYS A 9 -37.84 39.36 17.54
CA LYS A 9 -37.58 38.31 18.53
C LYS A 9 -38.87 37.59 18.89
N ILE A 10 -38.86 36.26 18.75
CA ILE A 10 -39.89 35.35 19.23
C ILE A 10 -39.33 34.56 20.40
N SER A 11 -40.11 34.48 21.48
CA SER A 11 -39.81 33.66 22.65
C SER A 11 -41.03 32.82 22.99
N ALA A 12 -40.96 31.52 22.71
CA ALA A 12 -42.01 30.55 22.99
C ALA A 12 -41.66 29.74 24.25
N ASN A 13 -42.52 29.80 25.27
CA ASN A 13 -42.36 28.99 26.49
C ASN A 13 -42.75 27.51 26.28
N GLY A 14 -43.27 27.16 25.10
CA GLY A 14 -43.65 25.80 24.71
C GLY A 14 -43.16 25.51 23.29
N GLU A 15 -43.96 24.78 22.52
CA GLU A 15 -43.65 24.45 21.14
C GLU A 15 -43.86 25.64 20.19
N LEU A 16 -43.10 25.69 19.11
CA LEU A 16 -43.36 26.54 17.96
C LEU A 16 -43.65 25.64 16.76
N ILE A 17 -44.88 25.73 16.26
CA ILE A 17 -45.34 24.93 15.12
C ILE A 17 -45.80 25.90 14.04
N ALA A 18 -45.18 25.82 12.87
CA ALA A 18 -45.54 26.61 11.70
C ALA A 18 -45.36 25.76 10.45
N LYS A 19 -46.05 26.09 9.35
CA LYS A 19 -45.84 25.38 8.09
C LYS A 19 -44.50 25.78 7.48
N ASP A 20 -44.38 27.02 7.02
CA ASP A 20 -43.14 27.57 6.47
C ASP A 20 -42.62 28.69 7.38
N VAL A 21 -41.35 28.63 7.79
CA VAL A 21 -40.70 29.64 8.64
C VAL A 21 -39.64 30.40 7.84
N LYS A 22 -39.76 31.73 7.78
CA LYS A 22 -38.72 32.63 7.30
C LYS A 22 -38.24 33.51 8.44
N ASN A 23 -36.98 33.36 8.84
CA ASN A 23 -36.43 34.04 10.02
C ASN A 23 -35.13 34.80 9.72
N THR A 24 -35.14 36.11 9.93
CA THR A 24 -33.93 36.95 9.94
C THR A 24 -33.59 37.48 11.34
N GLY A 25 -34.47 37.28 12.32
CA GLY A 25 -34.28 37.68 13.71
C GLY A 25 -33.97 36.49 14.64
N ASP A 26 -34.49 36.54 15.87
CA ASP A 26 -34.28 35.52 16.90
C ASP A 26 -35.55 34.70 17.15
N ILE A 27 -35.44 33.38 17.11
CA ILE A 27 -36.46 32.43 17.58
C ILE A 27 -35.87 31.61 18.72
N LEU A 28 -36.48 31.70 19.90
CA LEU A 28 -36.11 30.91 21.07
C LEU A 28 -37.35 30.13 21.54
N ALA A 29 -37.30 28.80 21.54
CA ALA A 29 -38.38 27.94 22.01
C ALA A 29 -37.91 27.04 23.17
N SER A 30 -38.69 26.99 24.25
CA SER A 30 -38.43 26.04 25.34
C SER A 30 -38.90 24.62 25.01
N GLY A 31 -39.86 24.49 24.09
CA GLY A 31 -40.33 23.22 23.54
C GLY A 31 -39.86 23.00 22.10
N ARG A 32 -40.35 21.93 21.48
CA ARG A 32 -40.02 21.54 20.09
C ARG A 32 -40.33 22.66 19.10
N ILE A 33 -39.48 22.80 18.09
CA ILE A 33 -39.80 23.57 16.88
C ILE A 33 -40.11 22.58 15.76
N SER A 34 -41.27 22.72 15.10
CA SER A 34 -41.59 21.88 13.95
C SER A 34 -42.24 22.65 12.80
N GLY A 35 -41.99 22.16 11.58
CA GLY A 35 -42.60 22.69 10.37
C GLY A 35 -42.20 21.98 9.10
N SER A 36 -42.75 22.43 7.98
CA SER A 36 -42.43 21.92 6.65
C SER A 36 -41.14 22.51 6.07
N SER A 37 -40.83 23.77 6.36
CA SER A 37 -39.62 24.44 5.86
C SER A 37 -39.11 25.48 6.84
N LEU A 38 -37.79 25.59 6.98
CA LEU A 38 -37.12 26.63 7.76
C LEU A 38 -36.04 27.28 6.90
N VAL A 39 -36.26 28.55 6.54
CA VAL A 39 -35.28 29.41 5.89
C VAL A 39 -34.83 30.46 6.90
N THR A 40 -33.56 30.45 7.28
CA THR A 40 -33.08 31.39 8.28
C THR A 40 -31.68 31.94 8.01
N SER A 41 -31.54 33.25 8.22
CA SER A 41 -30.27 33.97 8.32
C SER A 41 -30.03 34.54 9.72
N GLY A 42 -31.01 34.40 10.61
CA GLY A 42 -30.94 34.80 12.00
C GLY A 42 -30.65 33.61 12.92
N LYS A 43 -31.10 33.70 14.16
CA LYS A 43 -30.89 32.68 15.19
C LYS A 43 -32.17 31.89 15.45
N VAL A 44 -32.08 30.57 15.48
CA VAL A 44 -33.17 29.66 15.85
C VAL A 44 -32.64 28.67 16.88
N GLN A 45 -33.18 28.68 18.10
CA GLN A 45 -32.78 27.75 19.16
C GLN A 45 -33.98 27.11 19.85
N THR A 46 -33.86 25.81 20.13
CA THR A 46 -34.81 25.06 20.95
C THR A 46 -34.12 24.26 22.06
N ASN A 47 -34.75 24.15 23.23
CA ASN A 47 -34.31 23.25 24.31
C ASN A 47 -34.75 21.79 24.11
N GLU A 48 -35.49 21.51 23.05
CA GLU A 48 -36.03 20.20 22.69
C GLU A 48 -35.53 19.81 21.29
N THR A 49 -36.37 19.21 20.45
CA THR A 49 -36.04 18.83 19.07
C THR A 49 -36.38 19.93 18.07
N LEU A 50 -35.68 19.92 16.94
CA LEU A 50 -36.04 20.68 15.74
C LEU A 50 -36.40 19.68 14.64
N ASP A 51 -37.67 19.66 14.23
CA ASP A 51 -38.20 18.68 13.27
C ASP A 51 -38.74 19.40 12.02
N ILE A 52 -38.04 19.24 10.89
CA ILE A 52 -38.38 19.86 9.61
C ILE A 52 -38.72 18.79 8.58
N ASP A 53 -39.97 18.76 8.08
CA ASP A 53 -40.41 17.76 7.10
C ASP A 53 -39.82 17.97 5.69
N GLY A 54 -39.30 19.17 5.42
CA GLY A 54 -38.78 19.59 4.12
C GLY A 54 -37.40 20.22 4.22
N LEU A 55 -37.25 21.43 3.68
CA LEU A 55 -35.96 22.12 3.54
C LEU A 55 -35.56 22.85 4.82
N LEU A 56 -34.31 22.67 5.24
CA LEU A 56 -33.60 23.57 6.14
C LEU A 56 -32.56 24.36 5.33
N ASP A 57 -32.80 25.65 5.13
CA ASP A 57 -31.86 26.58 4.50
C ASP A 57 -31.32 27.56 5.55
N ASN A 58 -30.09 27.33 5.99
CA ASN A 58 -29.46 28.06 7.08
C ASN A 58 -28.23 28.85 6.59
N SER A 59 -28.25 30.15 6.86
CA SER A 59 -27.10 31.06 6.77
C SER A 59 -26.80 31.77 8.09
N GLY A 60 -27.57 31.49 9.13
CA GLY A 60 -27.39 32.02 10.48
C GLY A 60 -26.99 30.93 11.48
N THR A 61 -27.63 30.90 12.66
CA THR A 61 -27.36 29.89 13.70
C THR A 61 -28.62 29.11 14.01
N VAL A 62 -28.56 27.78 13.85
CA VAL A 62 -29.64 26.86 14.21
C VAL A 62 -29.14 25.93 15.32
N GLY A 63 -29.90 25.82 16.41
CA GLY A 63 -29.51 25.06 17.59
C GLY A 63 -30.64 24.24 18.18
N ALA A 64 -30.36 23.01 18.61
CA ALA A 64 -31.28 22.18 19.39
C ALA A 64 -30.55 21.50 20.56
N ALA A 65 -31.13 21.51 21.75
CA ALA A 65 -30.55 20.77 22.89
C ALA A 65 -30.80 19.25 22.79
N LYS A 66 -31.74 18.81 21.95
CA LYS A 66 -31.93 17.41 21.54
C LYS A 66 -31.77 17.31 20.03
N ASP A 67 -32.38 16.29 19.42
CA ASP A 67 -32.16 15.93 18.02
C ASP A 67 -32.63 17.02 17.05
N ILE A 68 -31.94 17.09 15.91
CA ILE A 68 -32.39 17.80 14.71
C ILE A 68 -32.73 16.75 13.65
N THR A 69 -33.95 16.80 13.15
CA THR A 69 -34.40 15.92 12.06
C THR A 69 -34.86 16.76 10.88
N VAL A 70 -34.30 16.51 9.71
CA VAL A 70 -34.71 17.14 8.45
C VAL A 70 -35.06 16.05 7.45
N ALA A 71 -36.34 15.81 7.19
CA ALA A 71 -36.75 14.68 6.34
C ALA A 71 -36.31 14.85 4.88
N ASP A 72 -35.95 16.07 4.45
CA ASP A 72 -35.45 16.37 3.11
C ASP A 72 -34.01 16.93 3.13
N ASN A 73 -33.76 18.09 2.51
CA ASN A 73 -32.42 18.62 2.30
C ASN A 73 -32.04 19.66 3.35
N VAL A 74 -30.75 19.69 3.67
CA VAL A 74 -30.11 20.75 4.45
C VAL A 74 -29.16 21.52 3.55
N LEU A 75 -29.33 22.84 3.47
CA LEU A 75 -28.38 23.77 2.90
C LEU A 75 -27.83 24.62 4.04
N ASN A 76 -26.54 24.49 4.34
CA ASN A 76 -25.95 25.17 5.49
C ASN A 76 -24.68 25.93 5.14
N SER A 77 -24.79 27.25 5.14
CA SER A 77 -23.64 28.18 5.07
C SER A 77 -23.33 28.84 6.42
N GLY A 78 -24.21 28.68 7.42
CA GLY A 78 -24.02 29.17 8.78
C GLY A 78 -23.59 28.07 9.77
N GLU A 79 -24.16 28.11 10.97
CA GLU A 79 -23.87 27.14 12.03
C GLU A 79 -25.11 26.31 12.38
N ILE A 80 -24.96 24.99 12.45
CA ILE A 80 -25.93 24.06 13.01
C ILE A 80 -25.29 23.36 14.21
N LEU A 81 -25.92 23.46 15.38
CA LEU A 81 -25.41 22.86 16.61
C LEU A 81 -26.50 22.02 17.29
N THR A 82 -26.18 20.76 17.60
CA THR A 82 -27.05 19.93 18.44
C THR A 82 -26.27 19.10 19.44
N ASN A 83 -26.82 18.97 20.65
CA ASN A 83 -26.33 18.01 21.65
C ASN A 83 -26.89 16.58 21.42
N GLY A 84 -27.93 16.47 20.59
CA GLY A 84 -28.53 15.22 20.13
C GLY A 84 -27.99 14.80 18.77
N ASP A 85 -28.73 13.90 18.13
CA ASP A 85 -28.40 13.40 16.79
C ASP A 85 -28.90 14.37 15.72
N PHE A 86 -28.18 14.45 14.60
CA PHE A 86 -28.64 15.16 13.41
C PHE A 86 -28.90 14.14 12.29
N ALA A 87 -30.16 14.05 11.85
CA ALA A 87 -30.57 13.24 10.71
C ALA A 87 -31.05 14.10 9.54
N SER A 88 -30.61 13.80 8.32
CA SER A 88 -31.11 14.43 7.09
C SER A 88 -31.22 13.46 5.90
N ARG A 89 -32.01 13.77 4.87
CA ARG A 89 -31.94 13.00 3.61
C ARG A 89 -30.68 13.36 2.82
N ASN A 90 -30.38 14.64 2.66
CA ASN A 90 -29.10 15.11 2.13
C ASN A 90 -28.65 16.38 2.85
N MET A 91 -27.34 16.62 2.82
CA MET A 91 -26.72 17.81 3.38
C MET A 91 -25.69 18.36 2.41
N ASP A 92 -25.83 19.64 2.05
CA ASP A 92 -24.78 20.45 1.42
C ASP A 92 -24.40 21.55 2.42
N THR A 93 -23.15 21.50 2.91
CA THR A 93 -22.70 22.45 3.91
C THR A 93 -21.33 23.03 3.58
N SER A 94 -21.26 24.37 3.61
CA SER A 94 -20.03 25.15 3.62
C SER A 94 -19.76 25.81 4.97
N GLY A 95 -20.75 25.76 5.88
CA GLY A 95 -20.67 26.26 7.24
C GLY A 95 -20.18 25.22 8.26
N THR A 96 -20.58 25.38 9.52
CA THR A 96 -20.24 24.47 10.61
C THR A 96 -21.43 23.61 11.00
N VAL A 97 -21.21 22.31 11.20
CA VAL A 97 -22.17 21.37 11.77
C VAL A 97 -21.55 20.64 12.95
N VAL A 98 -22.20 20.71 14.11
CA VAL A 98 -21.81 19.98 15.32
C VAL A 98 -22.99 19.14 15.80
N SER A 99 -22.80 17.83 15.95
CA SER A 99 -23.82 16.92 16.46
C SER A 99 -23.26 15.81 17.34
N ASN A 100 -24.14 15.04 17.96
CA ASN A 100 -23.77 13.78 18.61
C ASN A 100 -23.46 12.72 17.54
N ASN A 101 -24.49 12.11 16.95
CA ASN A 101 -24.34 11.39 15.68
C ASN A 101 -24.73 12.28 14.50
N LEU A 102 -24.11 12.07 13.34
CA LEU A 102 -24.57 12.64 12.07
C LEU A 102 -24.99 11.49 11.14
N ARG A 103 -26.26 11.50 10.71
CA ARG A 103 -26.81 10.52 9.77
C ARG A 103 -27.40 11.24 8.58
N THR A 104 -26.86 11.01 7.39
CA THR A 104 -27.41 11.61 6.16
C THR A 104 -27.41 10.62 5.01
N GLY A 105 -28.21 10.85 3.97
CA GLY A 105 -28.08 10.11 2.72
C GLY A 105 -26.80 10.53 2.00
N ASN A 106 -26.84 11.69 1.32
CA ASN A 106 -25.64 12.26 0.72
C ASN A 106 -25.11 13.42 1.56
N LEU A 107 -23.81 13.44 1.78
CA LEU A 107 -23.08 14.52 2.44
C LEU A 107 -22.13 15.19 1.46
N LYS A 108 -22.34 16.47 1.22
CA LYS A 108 -21.35 17.35 0.59
C LYS A 108 -20.88 18.37 1.63
N ASN A 109 -19.58 18.39 1.89
CA ASN A 109 -18.97 19.23 2.91
C ASN A 109 -17.82 20.05 2.33
N ASP A 110 -18.00 21.36 2.26
CA ASP A 110 -16.96 22.35 1.98
C ASP A 110 -16.56 23.15 3.24
N GLY A 111 -17.21 22.87 4.38
CA GLY A 111 -17.04 23.56 5.66
C GLY A 111 -16.40 22.70 6.74
N LYS A 112 -16.97 22.71 7.95
CA LYS A 112 -16.48 21.96 9.10
C LYS A 112 -17.58 21.11 9.73
N ILE A 113 -17.30 19.83 9.92
CA ILE A 113 -18.19 18.89 10.60
C ILE A 113 -17.50 18.30 11.83
N VAL A 114 -18.22 18.29 12.96
CA VAL A 114 -17.82 17.60 14.18
C VAL A 114 -18.95 16.69 14.65
N ALA A 115 -18.72 15.38 14.69
CA ALA A 115 -19.62 14.41 15.29
C ALA A 115 -18.98 13.79 16.54
N ASN A 116 -19.63 13.92 17.70
CA ASN A 116 -19.12 13.42 18.98
C ASN A 116 -19.29 11.90 19.16
N LYS A 117 -20.00 11.25 18.24
CA LYS A 117 -20.12 9.79 18.09
C LYS A 117 -19.89 9.45 16.62
N ASP A 118 -20.85 8.81 15.95
CA ASP A 118 -20.65 8.26 14.61
C ASP A 118 -21.11 9.22 13.51
N LEU A 119 -20.47 9.10 12.34
CA LEU A 119 -20.95 9.63 11.07
C LEU A 119 -21.38 8.46 10.18
N THR A 120 -22.64 8.44 9.78
CA THR A 120 -23.15 7.51 8.76
C THR A 120 -23.68 8.29 7.57
N ALA A 121 -23.16 7.99 6.40
CA ALA A 121 -23.68 8.50 5.15
C ALA A 121 -23.78 7.39 4.10
N LYS A 122 -24.54 7.58 3.03
CA LYS A 122 -24.40 6.74 1.83
C LYS A 122 -23.22 7.22 1.01
N LYS A 123 -23.19 8.53 0.70
CA LYS A 123 -22.10 9.13 -0.06
C LYS A 123 -21.53 10.32 0.70
N VAL A 124 -20.21 10.37 0.80
CA VAL A 124 -19.48 11.51 1.36
C VAL A 124 -18.61 12.12 0.27
N GLU A 125 -18.79 13.42 0.02
CA GLU A 125 -17.87 14.26 -0.76
C GLU A 125 -17.44 15.40 0.15
N SER A 126 -16.17 15.41 0.56
CA SER A 126 -15.66 16.42 1.50
C SER A 126 -14.43 17.12 0.95
N ALA A 127 -14.56 18.41 0.64
CA ALA A 127 -13.43 19.32 0.48
C ALA A 127 -13.05 20.03 1.79
N GLY A 128 -14.01 20.13 2.71
CA GLY A 128 -13.81 20.67 4.05
C GLY A 128 -13.34 19.63 5.08
N ASP A 129 -13.34 20.04 6.35
CA ASP A 129 -12.86 19.25 7.48
C ASP A 129 -13.98 18.40 8.09
N ILE A 130 -13.69 17.13 8.37
CA ILE A 130 -14.55 16.21 9.11
C ILE A 130 -13.78 15.65 10.30
N THR A 131 -14.29 15.85 11.51
CA THR A 131 -13.78 15.25 12.74
C THR A 131 -14.86 14.43 13.42
N VAL A 132 -14.59 13.16 13.66
CA VAL A 132 -15.56 12.22 14.23
C VAL A 132 -14.92 11.48 15.40
N VAL A 133 -15.56 11.45 16.57
CA VAL A 133 -15.02 10.72 17.72
C VAL A 133 -15.26 9.21 17.57
N GLY A 134 -16.43 8.83 17.09
CA GLY A 134 -16.79 7.44 16.79
C GLY A 134 -16.42 7.05 15.35
N LYS A 135 -17.12 6.06 14.81
CA LYS A 135 -16.85 5.48 13.50
C LYS A 135 -17.36 6.38 12.37
N ILE A 136 -16.72 6.26 11.21
CA ILE A 136 -17.24 6.78 9.95
C ILE A 136 -17.65 5.60 9.08
N MET A 137 -18.90 5.57 8.64
CA MET A 137 -19.45 4.56 7.74
C MET A 137 -20.03 5.23 6.49
N ALA A 138 -19.58 4.80 5.30
CA ALA A 138 -20.09 5.28 4.03
C ALA A 138 -20.25 4.15 2.99
N ASP A 139 -21.20 4.27 2.07
CA ASP A 139 -21.18 3.41 0.87
C ASP A 139 -20.08 3.85 -0.10
N SER A 140 -19.80 5.15 -0.19
CA SER A 140 -18.68 5.69 -0.95
C SER A 140 -18.17 6.98 -0.34
N LEU A 141 -16.86 7.22 -0.46
CA LEU A 141 -16.23 8.39 0.13
C LEU A 141 -15.20 8.99 -0.83
N LYS A 142 -15.33 10.29 -1.07
CA LYS A 142 -14.32 11.12 -1.72
C LYS A 142 -13.92 12.25 -0.77
N SER A 143 -12.64 12.32 -0.42
CA SER A 143 -12.11 13.39 0.42
C SER A 143 -10.96 14.11 -0.26
N SER A 144 -11.05 15.44 -0.37
CA SER A 144 -9.93 16.32 -0.67
C SER A 144 -9.54 17.22 0.51
N GLY A 145 -10.36 17.24 1.57
CA GLY A 145 -10.08 17.92 2.84
C GLY A 145 -9.42 17.00 3.88
N SER A 146 -9.43 17.43 5.14
CA SER A 146 -8.98 16.62 6.27
C SER A 146 -10.15 15.83 6.86
N LEU A 147 -10.02 14.51 6.95
CA LEU A 147 -10.98 13.66 7.64
C LEU A 147 -10.26 12.84 8.70
N ARG A 148 -10.73 12.99 9.94
CA ARG A 148 -10.17 12.33 11.12
C ARG A 148 -11.26 11.62 11.90
N THR A 149 -10.98 10.37 12.28
CA THR A 149 -11.78 9.63 13.25
C THR A 149 -10.90 9.03 14.34
N ASN A 150 -11.43 8.88 15.57
CA ASN A 150 -10.73 8.12 16.63
C ASN A 150 -11.04 6.61 16.59
N GLU A 151 -11.98 6.19 15.74
CA GLU A 151 -12.35 4.79 15.53
C GLU A 151 -12.15 4.39 14.05
N ALA A 152 -12.74 3.28 13.62
CA ALA A 152 -12.59 2.77 12.25
C ALA A 152 -13.27 3.65 11.19
N LEU A 153 -12.71 3.61 9.98
CA LEU A 153 -13.31 4.12 8.75
C LEU A 153 -13.72 2.95 7.87
N ASP A 154 -15.02 2.74 7.71
CA ASP A 154 -15.59 1.63 6.96
C ASP A 154 -16.32 2.14 5.70
N ILE A 155 -15.90 1.68 4.53
CA ILE A 155 -16.42 2.11 3.22
C ILE A 155 -16.88 0.88 2.43
N ASN A 156 -18.17 0.79 2.14
CA ASN A 156 -18.77 -0.38 1.49
C ASN A 156 -18.59 -0.40 -0.05
N GLY A 157 -18.02 0.64 -0.62
CA GLY A 157 -17.74 0.81 -2.05
C GLY A 157 -16.38 1.44 -2.26
N ASP A 158 -16.27 2.39 -3.18
CA ASP A 158 -14.98 2.99 -3.54
C ASP A 158 -14.59 4.15 -2.62
N PHE A 159 -13.27 4.29 -2.42
CA PHE A 159 -12.64 5.31 -1.60
C PHE A 159 -11.66 6.15 -2.43
N GLY A 160 -11.97 7.42 -2.63
CA GLY A 160 -11.06 8.40 -3.23
C GLY A 160 -10.50 9.37 -2.18
N ASN A 161 -9.17 9.52 -2.15
CA ASN A 161 -8.50 10.46 -1.26
C ASN A 161 -7.46 11.30 -1.99
N ASP A 162 -7.72 12.61 -2.04
CA ASP A 162 -6.77 13.64 -2.47
C ASP A 162 -6.31 14.51 -1.27
N GLY A 163 -6.94 14.35 -0.10
CA GLY A 163 -6.69 15.10 1.12
C GLY A 163 -5.89 14.32 2.16
N THR A 164 -6.23 14.50 3.44
CA THR A 164 -5.59 13.78 4.56
C THR A 164 -6.62 12.97 5.33
N ILE A 165 -6.31 11.70 5.54
CA ILE A 165 -7.15 10.73 6.24
C ILE A 165 -6.35 10.20 7.42
N GLU A 166 -6.89 10.36 8.63
CA GLU A 166 -6.25 9.91 9.86
C GLU A 166 -7.21 9.10 10.73
N THR A 167 -6.82 7.87 11.05
CA THR A 167 -7.48 7.05 12.06
C THR A 167 -6.44 6.25 12.85
N PRO A 168 -6.59 6.06 14.16
CA PRO A 168 -5.76 5.14 14.92
C PRO A 168 -6.19 3.66 14.75
N LYS A 169 -7.28 3.39 14.04
CA LYS A 169 -7.85 2.06 13.81
C LYS A 169 -7.73 1.66 12.34
N ASP A 170 -8.54 0.67 11.95
CA ASP A 170 -8.57 0.12 10.61
C ASP A 170 -9.30 1.07 9.64
N VAL A 171 -8.84 1.04 8.39
CA VAL A 171 -9.56 1.58 7.22
C VAL A 171 -9.96 0.37 6.38
N THR A 172 -11.26 0.08 6.33
CA THR A 172 -11.82 -1.06 5.61
C THR A 172 -12.57 -0.56 4.39
N VAL A 173 -12.16 -1.01 3.20
CA VAL A 173 -12.80 -0.65 1.93
C VAL A 173 -13.21 -1.93 1.20
N ALA A 174 -14.47 -2.04 0.81
CA ALA A 174 -14.93 -3.19 0.03
C ALA A 174 -14.67 -3.03 -1.48
N GLY A 175 -14.56 -1.79 -1.95
CA GLY A 175 -14.23 -1.41 -3.31
C GLY A 175 -12.75 -1.06 -3.52
N ASP A 176 -12.51 -0.19 -4.50
CA ASP A 176 -11.17 0.26 -4.86
C ASP A 176 -10.78 1.52 -4.08
N ILE A 177 -9.48 1.64 -3.81
CA ILE A 177 -8.84 2.77 -3.12
C ILE A 177 -8.02 3.54 -4.15
N SER A 178 -8.36 4.82 -4.35
CA SER A 178 -7.56 5.77 -5.12
C SER A 178 -7.00 6.82 -4.17
N ASN A 179 -5.67 6.93 -4.09
CA ASN A 179 -4.99 7.82 -3.16
C ASN A 179 -3.95 8.70 -3.88
N THR A 180 -4.22 10.00 -3.98
CA THR A 180 -3.21 11.01 -4.33
C THR A 180 -2.78 11.83 -3.11
N GLY A 181 -3.57 11.81 -2.04
CA GLY A 181 -3.29 12.46 -0.76
C GLY A 181 -2.54 11.58 0.23
N LYS A 182 -2.93 11.66 1.50
CA LYS A 182 -2.32 10.92 2.61
C LYS A 182 -3.36 10.08 3.35
N ILE A 183 -3.08 8.79 3.52
CA ILE A 183 -3.83 7.88 4.40
C ILE A 183 -2.89 7.43 5.53
N ILE A 184 -3.31 7.65 6.78
CA ILE A 184 -2.64 7.16 7.98
C ILE A 184 -3.65 6.33 8.79
N ALA A 185 -3.42 5.02 8.83
CA ALA A 185 -4.19 4.10 9.65
C ALA A 185 -3.29 3.53 10.77
N GLY A 186 -3.65 3.71 12.04
CA GLY A 186 -2.96 3.03 13.15
C GLY A 186 -3.21 1.52 13.12
N GLY A 187 -4.33 1.10 12.53
CA GLY A 187 -4.66 -0.30 12.25
C GLY A 187 -4.29 -0.71 10.82
N ASN A 188 -5.07 -1.63 10.27
CA ASN A 188 -4.88 -2.18 8.94
C ASN A 188 -5.55 -1.29 7.88
N LEU A 189 -5.00 -1.28 6.68
CA LEU A 189 -5.69 -0.80 5.48
C LEU A 189 -6.07 -2.03 4.64
N SER A 190 -7.36 -2.18 4.34
CA SER A 190 -7.85 -3.23 3.45
C SER A 190 -8.73 -2.68 2.33
N GLY A 191 -8.66 -3.31 1.18
CA GLY A 191 -9.31 -2.88 -0.06
C GLY A 191 -9.34 -3.99 -1.09
N ARG A 192 -10.11 -3.83 -2.16
CA ARG A 192 -9.94 -4.69 -3.36
C ARG A 192 -8.66 -4.28 -4.06
N ASN A 193 -8.59 -3.09 -4.64
CA ASN A 193 -7.38 -2.58 -5.27
C ASN A 193 -6.94 -1.29 -4.57
N ALA A 194 -5.65 -1.02 -4.53
CA ALA A 194 -5.10 0.26 -4.09
C ALA A 194 -4.20 0.85 -5.17
N VAL A 195 -4.59 2.02 -5.69
CA VAL A 195 -3.79 2.85 -6.59
C VAL A 195 -3.34 4.07 -5.80
N SER A 196 -2.04 4.20 -5.55
CA SER A 196 -1.49 5.29 -4.75
C SER A 196 -0.39 6.03 -5.49
N ALA A 197 -0.61 7.31 -5.75
CA ALA A 197 0.44 8.28 -6.08
C ALA A 197 0.85 9.12 -4.85
N GLY A 198 0.05 9.06 -3.78
CA GLY A 198 0.29 9.76 -2.52
C GLY A 198 1.01 8.91 -1.47
N VAL A 199 0.70 9.17 -0.20
CA VAL A 199 1.26 8.45 0.95
C VAL A 199 0.21 7.52 1.56
N ILE A 200 0.59 6.27 1.76
CA ILE A 200 -0.15 5.30 2.57
C ILE A 200 0.74 4.82 3.70
N ALA A 201 0.27 4.95 4.94
CA ALA A 201 0.90 4.39 6.12
C ALA A 201 -0.12 3.61 6.93
N SER A 202 0.15 2.33 7.20
CA SER A 202 -0.69 1.52 8.08
C SER A 202 0.12 0.52 8.92
N ARG A 203 -0.53 -0.20 9.82
CA ARG A 203 0.06 -1.39 10.46
C ARG A 203 0.26 -2.51 9.44
N ASN A 204 -0.82 -2.98 8.84
CA ASN A 204 -0.78 -3.93 7.72
C ASN A 204 -1.52 -3.35 6.50
N ILE A 205 -1.10 -3.75 5.30
CA ILE A 205 -1.81 -3.46 4.05
C ILE A 205 -2.22 -4.77 3.41
N ASN A 206 -3.52 -4.96 3.22
CA ASN A 206 -4.11 -6.18 2.66
C ASN A 206 -5.04 -5.81 1.50
N VAL A 207 -4.55 -5.96 0.27
CA VAL A 207 -5.32 -5.67 -0.96
C VAL A 207 -5.18 -6.83 -1.94
N ASP A 208 -5.99 -6.85 -2.99
CA ASP A 208 -5.74 -7.72 -4.15
C ASP A 208 -4.60 -7.13 -4.99
N ASP A 209 -4.79 -5.96 -5.59
CA ASP A 209 -3.74 -5.31 -6.39
C ASP A 209 -3.26 -4.02 -5.73
N LEU A 210 -1.94 -3.90 -5.54
CA LEU A 210 -1.26 -2.68 -5.10
C LEU A 210 -0.49 -2.08 -6.28
N LYS A 211 -0.98 -0.95 -6.80
CA LYS A 211 -0.23 -0.09 -7.73
C LYS A 211 0.28 1.14 -6.98
N ASN A 212 1.60 1.23 -6.83
CA ASN A 212 2.23 2.33 -6.11
C ASN A 212 3.17 3.14 -7.00
N ASP A 213 2.85 4.43 -7.13
CA ASP A 213 3.69 5.46 -7.74
C ASP A 213 4.15 6.51 -6.69
N GLY A 214 3.70 6.37 -5.44
CA GLY A 214 4.04 7.25 -4.31
C GLY A 214 4.83 6.53 -3.22
N LYS A 215 4.43 6.72 -1.95
CA LYS A 215 5.08 6.11 -0.79
C LYS A 215 4.10 5.25 0.00
N VAL A 216 4.42 3.97 0.14
CA VAL A 216 3.64 3.00 0.90
C VAL A 216 4.50 2.43 2.02
N THR A 217 4.02 2.54 3.26
CA THR A 217 4.71 2.01 4.44
C THR A 217 3.80 1.17 5.32
N ALA A 218 4.28 0.00 5.75
CA ALA A 218 3.60 -0.86 6.72
C ALA A 218 4.47 -1.05 7.98
N GLY A 219 3.87 -0.86 9.16
CA GLY A 219 4.49 -1.14 10.46
C GLY A 219 4.67 -2.65 10.72
N GLU A 220 3.96 -3.48 9.98
CA GLU A 220 4.09 -4.93 9.94
C GLU A 220 4.18 -5.36 8.46
N ASN A 221 3.15 -5.97 7.88
CA ASN A 221 3.24 -6.65 6.60
C ASN A 221 2.46 -5.94 5.48
N ILE A 222 2.90 -6.18 4.25
CA ILE A 222 2.15 -5.87 3.03
C ILE A 222 1.81 -7.20 2.35
N THR A 223 0.53 -7.43 2.12
CA THR A 223 0.01 -8.57 1.37
C THR A 223 -0.83 -8.06 0.21
N ALA A 224 -0.41 -8.39 -1.00
CA ALA A 224 -1.17 -8.10 -2.21
C ALA A 224 -1.07 -9.27 -3.17
N LYS A 225 -2.13 -9.67 -3.88
CA LYS A 225 -1.99 -10.64 -4.99
C LYS A 225 -1.03 -10.11 -6.04
N LYS A 226 -1.16 -8.84 -6.46
CA LYS A 226 -0.23 -8.23 -7.40
C LYS A 226 0.37 -6.94 -6.85
N VAL A 227 1.67 -6.78 -7.02
CA VAL A 227 2.37 -5.52 -6.73
C VAL A 227 2.94 -4.95 -8.03
N THR A 228 2.59 -3.70 -8.34
CA THR A 228 3.24 -2.89 -9.38
C THR A 228 3.77 -1.62 -8.73
N ASN A 229 5.09 -1.44 -8.71
CA ASN A 229 5.71 -0.38 -7.92
C ASN A 229 6.72 0.44 -8.73
N THR A 230 6.42 1.72 -8.93
CA THR A 230 7.37 2.73 -9.45
C THR A 230 7.87 3.68 -8.37
N GLY A 231 7.16 3.76 -7.23
CA GLY A 231 7.54 4.55 -6.06
C GLY A 231 8.30 3.75 -4.99
N ASP A 232 8.06 4.09 -3.72
CA ASP A 232 8.67 3.46 -2.56
C ASP A 232 7.69 2.58 -1.78
N ILE A 233 8.07 1.33 -1.54
CA ILE A 233 7.41 0.40 -0.62
C ILE A 233 8.39 0.05 0.51
N ALA A 234 7.95 0.19 1.76
CA ALA A 234 8.70 -0.27 2.93
C ALA A 234 7.81 -0.99 3.95
N ALA A 235 8.20 -2.20 4.35
CA ALA A 235 7.53 -2.96 5.40
C ALA A 235 8.52 -3.32 6.53
N ALA A 236 8.14 -3.08 7.79
CA ALA A 236 8.93 -3.56 8.92
C ALA A 236 8.80 -5.09 9.14
N GLY A 237 7.79 -5.71 8.54
CA GLY A 237 7.62 -7.16 8.41
C GLY A 237 7.98 -7.62 7.00
N THR A 238 7.09 -8.40 6.40
CA THR A 238 7.25 -9.00 5.07
C THR A 238 6.48 -8.23 3.99
N VAL A 239 6.95 -8.31 2.75
CA VAL A 239 6.15 -8.00 1.56
C VAL A 239 5.85 -9.31 0.85
N SER A 240 4.57 -9.64 0.65
CA SER A 240 4.13 -10.88 0.01
C SER A 240 3.23 -10.58 -1.19
N SER A 241 3.48 -11.27 -2.30
CA SER A 241 2.56 -11.24 -3.45
C SER A 241 2.52 -12.52 -4.28
N ASP A 242 1.52 -12.64 -5.15
CA ASP A 242 1.53 -13.64 -6.21
C ASP A 242 2.53 -13.19 -7.28
N ASP A 243 2.35 -12.01 -7.86
CA ASP A 243 3.30 -11.44 -8.83
C ASP A 243 3.79 -10.06 -8.39
N MET A 244 5.06 -9.76 -8.66
CA MET A 244 5.65 -8.46 -8.35
C MET A 244 6.41 -7.91 -9.56
N SER A 245 6.08 -6.66 -9.93
CA SER A 245 6.85 -5.86 -10.89
C SER A 245 7.26 -4.56 -10.22
N THR A 246 8.54 -4.22 -10.25
CA THR A 246 9.02 -2.98 -9.66
C THR A 246 10.16 -2.33 -10.44
N SER A 247 10.02 -1.02 -10.68
CA SER A 247 11.08 -0.12 -11.14
C SER A 247 11.49 0.89 -10.06
N GLY A 248 10.69 1.02 -9.00
CA GLY A 248 11.01 1.80 -7.80
C GLY A 248 11.76 0.99 -6.74
N THR A 249 11.52 1.29 -5.47
CA THR A 249 12.14 0.61 -4.33
C THR A 249 11.14 -0.25 -3.57
N VAL A 250 11.49 -1.49 -3.27
CA VAL A 250 10.77 -2.37 -2.33
C VAL A 250 11.73 -2.81 -1.23
N LYS A 251 11.43 -2.45 0.02
CA LYS A 251 12.20 -2.85 1.20
C LYS A 251 11.36 -3.61 2.21
N ALA A 252 11.90 -4.70 2.74
CA ALA A 252 11.31 -5.43 3.86
C ALA A 252 12.34 -5.73 4.93
N ASN A 253 12.06 -5.43 6.20
CA ASN A 253 12.98 -5.78 7.29
C ASN A 253 12.98 -7.29 7.62
N LYS A 254 11.98 -8.05 7.15
CA LYS A 254 12.00 -9.52 7.21
C LYS A 254 12.34 -10.11 5.85
N SER A 255 11.39 -10.79 5.22
CA SER A 255 11.53 -11.44 3.92
C SER A 255 10.61 -10.80 2.87
N ILE A 256 10.95 -11.00 1.59
CA ILE A 256 10.06 -10.73 0.45
C ILE A 256 9.68 -12.07 -0.19
N THR A 257 8.37 -12.33 -0.33
CA THR A 257 7.85 -13.59 -0.88
C THR A 257 7.01 -13.31 -2.12
N VAL A 258 7.31 -14.00 -3.22
CA VAL A 258 6.59 -13.89 -4.49
C VAL A 258 6.21 -15.29 -4.98
N ALA A 259 4.93 -15.63 -4.99
CA ALA A 259 4.47 -16.98 -5.32
C ALA A 259 4.59 -17.31 -6.83
N GLY A 260 4.58 -16.30 -7.67
CA GLY A 260 4.73 -16.31 -9.11
C GLY A 260 6.05 -15.68 -9.52
N LYS A 261 6.01 -14.66 -10.38
CA LYS A 261 7.20 -14.04 -10.97
C LYS A 261 7.60 -12.71 -10.30
N LEU A 262 8.91 -12.47 -10.25
CA LEU A 262 9.50 -11.18 -9.87
C LEU A 262 10.15 -10.52 -11.09
N GLU A 263 9.67 -9.35 -11.48
CA GLU A 263 10.29 -8.46 -12.45
C GLU A 263 10.86 -7.23 -11.72
N ASN A 264 12.18 -7.15 -11.63
CA ASN A 264 12.88 -6.07 -10.93
C ASN A 264 13.76 -5.25 -11.89
N ASP A 265 13.32 -4.03 -12.14
CA ASP A 265 14.10 -3.00 -12.86
C ASP A 265 14.54 -1.87 -11.91
N GLY A 266 14.19 -1.97 -10.62
CA GLY A 266 14.51 -1.00 -9.58
C GLY A 266 15.39 -1.58 -8.48
N THR A 267 14.99 -1.41 -7.22
CA THR A 267 15.70 -1.94 -6.04
C THR A 267 14.78 -2.81 -5.21
N VAL A 268 15.23 -4.04 -4.93
CA VAL A 268 14.63 -4.95 -3.96
C VAL A 268 15.63 -5.19 -2.84
N GLU A 269 15.27 -4.84 -1.62
CA GLU A 269 16.13 -4.99 -0.44
C GLU A 269 15.43 -5.69 0.71
N THR A 270 16.13 -6.62 1.37
CA THR A 270 15.57 -7.27 2.55
C THR A 270 16.62 -7.76 3.54
N ALA A 271 16.28 -7.81 4.83
CA ALA A 271 17.24 -8.25 5.85
C ALA A 271 17.27 -9.79 6.02
N GLU A 272 16.30 -10.51 5.45
CA GLU A 272 16.27 -11.97 5.40
C GLU A 272 16.29 -12.46 3.94
N ASP A 273 15.30 -13.23 3.53
CA ASP A 273 15.27 -13.94 2.25
C ASP A 273 14.42 -13.23 1.20
N VAL A 274 14.76 -13.44 -0.06
CA VAL A 274 13.86 -13.19 -1.20
C VAL A 274 13.45 -14.55 -1.76
N LYS A 275 12.18 -14.91 -1.57
CA LYS A 275 11.63 -16.21 -1.93
C LYS A 275 10.69 -16.08 -3.12
N VAL A 276 11.17 -16.44 -4.31
CA VAL A 276 10.36 -16.46 -5.53
C VAL A 276 10.11 -17.92 -5.92
N SER A 277 8.85 -18.33 -6.00
CA SER A 277 8.48 -19.69 -6.41
C SER A 277 8.45 -19.86 -7.93
N GLY A 278 8.38 -18.75 -8.68
CA GLY A 278 8.50 -18.70 -10.13
C GLY A 278 9.82 -18.11 -10.60
N ASN A 279 9.76 -17.39 -11.73
CA ASN A 279 10.94 -16.86 -12.42
C ASN A 279 11.31 -15.47 -11.91
N ILE A 280 12.60 -15.15 -11.99
CA ILE A 280 13.16 -13.85 -11.61
C ILE A 280 13.77 -13.21 -12.85
N ARG A 281 13.33 -11.99 -13.18
CA ARG A 281 14.01 -11.10 -14.13
C ARG A 281 14.55 -9.91 -13.36
N ASN A 282 15.86 -9.72 -13.38
CA ASN A 282 16.52 -8.64 -12.65
C ASN A 282 17.39 -7.78 -13.60
N THR A 283 16.98 -6.55 -13.86
CA THR A 283 17.84 -5.55 -14.51
C THR A 283 18.32 -4.47 -13.54
N GLY A 284 17.65 -4.36 -12.38
CA GLY A 284 18.03 -3.46 -11.29
C GLY A 284 18.95 -4.13 -10.27
N ARG A 285 18.64 -3.94 -8.98
CA ARG A 285 19.39 -4.52 -7.87
C ARG A 285 18.49 -5.35 -6.96
N ILE A 286 18.96 -6.54 -6.61
CA ILE A 286 18.45 -7.37 -5.52
C ILE A 286 19.56 -7.49 -4.48
N ALA A 287 19.31 -7.02 -3.25
CA ALA A 287 20.28 -7.10 -2.16
C ALA A 287 19.64 -7.62 -0.87
N LEU A 288 20.22 -8.67 -0.29
CA LEU A 288 19.66 -9.34 0.88
C LEU A 288 20.73 -9.96 1.77
N ASN A 289 20.45 -10.10 3.07
CA ASN A 289 21.37 -10.77 3.99
C ASN A 289 21.11 -12.28 4.13
N GLY A 290 19.96 -12.76 3.65
CA GLY A 290 19.59 -14.18 3.59
C GLY A 290 19.73 -14.77 2.20
N ASP A 291 18.89 -15.75 1.89
CA ASP A 291 18.97 -16.53 0.66
C ASP A 291 18.05 -15.98 -0.43
N LEU A 292 18.54 -15.96 -1.67
CA LEU A 292 17.73 -15.76 -2.85
C LEU A 292 17.30 -17.13 -3.37
N THR A 293 15.99 -17.38 -3.46
CA THR A 293 15.45 -18.58 -4.11
C THR A 293 14.59 -18.23 -5.31
N GLY A 294 14.72 -19.00 -6.40
CA GLY A 294 13.99 -18.81 -7.65
C GLY A 294 14.01 -20.04 -8.54
N LYS A 295 13.19 -20.05 -9.60
CA LYS A 295 13.33 -21.01 -10.71
C LYS A 295 14.34 -20.49 -11.72
N ASP A 296 13.86 -20.05 -12.89
CA ASP A 296 14.71 -19.43 -13.90
C ASP A 296 15.01 -17.99 -13.47
N THR A 297 16.29 -17.68 -13.32
CA THR A 297 16.77 -16.35 -12.96
C THR A 297 17.58 -15.78 -14.10
N VAL A 298 17.08 -14.70 -14.70
CA VAL A 298 17.77 -13.92 -15.73
C VAL A 298 18.16 -12.58 -15.11
N THR A 299 19.45 -12.29 -15.07
CA THR A 299 19.95 -11.07 -14.44
C THR A 299 21.02 -10.37 -15.27
N SER A 300 20.71 -9.13 -15.65
CA SER A 300 21.67 -8.14 -16.18
C SER A 300 22.02 -7.07 -15.17
N GLY A 301 21.29 -7.03 -14.06
CA GLY A 301 21.54 -6.16 -12.93
C GLY A 301 22.52 -6.77 -11.91
N THR A 302 22.40 -6.32 -10.66
CA THR A 302 23.19 -6.84 -9.53
C THR A 302 22.34 -7.72 -8.62
N ILE A 303 22.87 -8.88 -8.23
CA ILE A 303 22.35 -9.70 -7.14
C ILE A 303 23.43 -9.82 -6.07
N ALA A 304 23.11 -9.45 -4.82
CA ALA A 304 23.98 -9.64 -3.67
C ALA A 304 23.21 -10.35 -2.55
N SER A 305 23.61 -11.56 -2.18
CA SER A 305 22.90 -12.37 -1.17
C SER A 305 23.86 -13.19 -0.30
N ARG A 306 23.35 -13.87 0.73
CA ARG A 306 24.11 -14.92 1.41
C ARG A 306 24.31 -16.09 0.46
N ASN A 307 23.22 -16.75 0.08
CA ASN A 307 23.23 -17.78 -0.94
C ASN A 307 22.36 -17.39 -2.13
N VAL A 308 22.73 -17.85 -3.32
CA VAL A 308 21.88 -17.85 -4.52
C VAL A 308 21.49 -19.30 -4.80
N LYS A 309 20.20 -19.62 -4.73
CA LYS A 309 19.65 -20.98 -4.91
C LYS A 309 18.58 -20.96 -5.98
N VAL A 310 18.95 -21.23 -7.22
CA VAL A 310 18.04 -21.12 -8.37
C VAL A 310 18.05 -22.39 -9.21
N ASP A 311 17.05 -22.58 -10.08
CA ASP A 311 17.08 -23.72 -11.01
C ASP A 311 18.04 -23.40 -12.17
N ASN A 312 17.67 -22.45 -13.04
CA ASN A 312 18.53 -22.03 -14.15
C ASN A 312 18.96 -20.59 -13.95
N LEU A 313 20.24 -20.30 -14.18
CA LEU A 313 20.82 -18.98 -14.04
C LEU A 313 21.39 -18.50 -15.38
N SER A 314 20.88 -17.37 -15.88
CA SER A 314 21.47 -16.61 -16.98
C SER A 314 21.94 -15.27 -16.46
N ASN A 315 23.26 -15.08 -16.40
CA ASN A 315 23.88 -13.86 -15.87
C ASN A 315 24.69 -13.14 -16.93
N ASP A 316 24.30 -11.91 -17.25
CA ASP A 316 25.12 -10.92 -17.98
C ASP A 316 25.46 -9.68 -17.12
N GLY A 317 25.01 -9.68 -15.85
CA GLY A 317 25.32 -8.66 -14.85
C GLY A 317 26.33 -9.13 -13.80
N VAL A 318 26.08 -8.78 -12.53
CA VAL A 318 26.96 -9.08 -11.39
C VAL A 318 26.22 -9.89 -10.33
N ILE A 319 26.80 -11.00 -9.91
CA ILE A 319 26.31 -11.81 -8.80
C ILE A 319 27.39 -11.91 -7.72
N VAL A 320 27.02 -11.59 -6.49
CA VAL A 320 27.85 -11.74 -5.30
C VAL A 320 27.10 -12.61 -4.28
N ALA A 321 27.55 -13.84 -4.11
CA ALA A 321 27.12 -14.73 -3.04
C ALA A 321 28.14 -14.71 -1.90
N ASN A 322 27.74 -14.27 -0.71
CA ASN A 322 28.61 -14.23 0.47
C ASN A 322 28.86 -15.61 1.08
N GLU A 323 28.11 -16.61 0.65
CA GLU A 323 28.36 -18.03 0.86
C GLU A 323 28.32 -18.69 -0.53
N ASN A 324 27.27 -19.46 -0.83
CA ASN A 324 27.30 -20.35 -1.99
C ASN A 324 26.41 -19.85 -3.12
N LEU A 325 26.84 -20.14 -4.36
CA LEU A 325 25.97 -20.13 -5.52
C LEU A 325 25.64 -21.58 -5.89
N ASN A 326 24.35 -21.92 -5.84
CA ASN A 326 23.81 -23.22 -6.21
C ASN A 326 22.77 -23.00 -7.31
N ALA A 327 23.07 -23.42 -8.53
CA ALA A 327 22.14 -23.41 -9.64
C ALA A 327 22.19 -24.76 -10.36
N LYS A 328 21.09 -25.29 -10.90
CA LYS A 328 21.17 -26.50 -11.74
C LYS A 328 21.97 -26.20 -13.00
N ASN A 329 21.64 -25.14 -13.74
CA ASN A 329 22.40 -24.76 -14.92
C ASN A 329 22.83 -23.29 -14.83
N VAL A 330 24.08 -23.01 -15.18
CA VAL A 330 24.64 -21.65 -15.23
C VAL A 330 25.07 -21.32 -16.65
N SER A 331 24.55 -20.22 -17.19
CA SER A 331 25.02 -19.53 -18.38
C SER A 331 25.49 -18.14 -17.97
N ASN A 332 26.80 -17.90 -17.99
CA ASN A 332 27.40 -16.68 -17.49
C ASN A 332 28.20 -15.94 -18.57
N THR A 333 27.83 -14.70 -18.85
CA THR A 333 28.62 -13.75 -19.66
C THR A 333 29.10 -12.56 -18.83
N GLY A 334 28.54 -12.37 -17.63
CA GLY A 334 28.94 -11.34 -16.66
C GLY A 334 29.90 -11.83 -15.59
N ASP A 335 29.75 -11.30 -14.38
CA ASP A 335 30.58 -11.61 -13.22
C ASP A 335 29.82 -12.43 -12.17
N ILE A 336 30.39 -13.56 -11.75
CA ILE A 336 29.96 -14.33 -10.59
C ILE A 336 31.10 -14.35 -9.57
N VAL A 337 30.79 -13.98 -8.33
CA VAL A 337 31.68 -14.11 -7.18
C VAL A 337 30.94 -14.84 -6.06
N ALA A 338 31.50 -15.95 -5.59
CA ALA A 338 31.05 -16.66 -4.40
C ALA A 338 32.17 -16.75 -3.37
N VAL A 339 31.91 -16.39 -2.11
CA VAL A 339 32.90 -16.59 -1.04
C VAL A 339 32.95 -18.07 -0.64
N GLY A 340 31.82 -18.75 -0.65
CA GLY A 340 31.71 -20.21 -0.53
C GLY A 340 31.89 -20.88 -1.89
N THR A 341 31.10 -21.92 -2.14
CA THR A 341 31.19 -22.74 -3.34
C THR A 341 30.37 -22.18 -4.51
N VAL A 342 30.78 -22.54 -5.73
CA VAL A 342 29.92 -22.46 -6.91
C VAL A 342 29.58 -23.89 -7.32
N SER A 343 28.31 -24.25 -7.28
CA SER A 343 27.83 -25.59 -7.65
C SER A 343 26.81 -25.51 -8.78
N SER A 344 27.00 -26.34 -9.81
CA SER A 344 25.99 -26.56 -10.84
C SER A 344 26.03 -27.95 -11.47
N ASP A 345 24.95 -28.31 -12.18
CA ASP A 345 24.96 -29.44 -13.11
C ASP A 345 25.80 -29.04 -14.32
N ASP A 346 25.37 -28.06 -15.11
CA ASP A 346 26.17 -27.51 -16.21
C ASP A 346 26.67 -26.10 -15.88
N LEU A 347 27.96 -25.83 -16.15
CA LEU A 347 28.55 -24.50 -16.07
C LEU A 347 29.05 -24.08 -17.45
N ILE A 348 28.39 -23.11 -18.07
CA ILE A 348 28.80 -22.50 -19.32
C ILE A 348 29.11 -21.04 -19.01
N THR A 349 30.36 -20.62 -19.26
CA THR A 349 30.77 -19.24 -18.97
C THR A 349 31.69 -18.70 -20.04
N SER A 350 31.38 -17.51 -20.54
CA SER A 350 32.31 -16.63 -21.27
C SER A 350 32.71 -15.41 -20.45
N GLY A 351 32.04 -15.17 -19.32
CA GLY A 351 32.39 -14.16 -18.33
C GLY A 351 33.31 -14.69 -17.23
N ASN A 352 33.32 -14.01 -16.09
CA ASN A 352 34.16 -14.38 -14.94
C ASN A 352 33.36 -15.18 -13.90
N VAL A 353 33.94 -16.26 -13.39
CA VAL A 353 33.43 -17.02 -12.25
C VAL A 353 34.54 -17.16 -11.22
N ARG A 354 34.34 -16.61 -10.02
CA ARG A 354 35.32 -16.62 -8.94
C ARG A 354 34.74 -17.22 -7.67
N SER A 355 35.48 -18.14 -7.05
CA SER A 355 35.08 -18.77 -5.79
C SER A 355 36.24 -18.80 -4.78
N ASN A 356 36.02 -18.46 -3.50
CA ASN A 356 37.03 -18.75 -2.47
C ASN A 356 36.89 -20.19 -1.93
N GLY A 357 35.71 -20.81 -2.09
CA GLY A 357 35.48 -22.24 -1.91
C GLY A 357 35.76 -23.03 -3.19
N GLU A 358 35.19 -24.22 -3.29
CA GLU A 358 35.32 -25.08 -4.46
C GLU A 358 34.34 -24.70 -5.59
N ILE A 359 34.70 -25.06 -6.82
CA ILE A 359 33.77 -25.06 -7.95
C ILE A 359 33.43 -26.51 -8.28
N THR A 360 32.15 -26.88 -8.21
CA THR A 360 31.65 -28.23 -8.47
C THR A 360 30.70 -28.21 -9.65
N VAL A 361 30.98 -29.03 -10.67
CA VAL A 361 30.15 -29.16 -11.88
C VAL A 361 29.81 -30.63 -12.09
N ALA A 362 28.55 -31.02 -11.94
CA ALA A 362 28.14 -32.42 -12.03
C ALA A 362 28.07 -32.94 -13.48
N GLY A 363 27.85 -32.04 -14.43
CA GLY A 363 27.72 -32.25 -15.86
C GLY A 363 28.90 -31.65 -16.61
N ARG A 364 28.63 -30.84 -17.65
CA ARG A 364 29.68 -30.27 -18.50
C ARG A 364 30.14 -28.90 -18.02
N PHE A 365 31.43 -28.65 -18.17
CA PHE A 365 32.04 -27.36 -17.93
C PHE A 365 32.59 -26.78 -19.24
N GLU A 366 32.00 -25.69 -19.72
CA GLU A 366 32.46 -24.94 -20.90
C GLU A 366 32.92 -23.55 -20.49
N ASN A 367 34.21 -23.26 -20.65
CA ASN A 367 34.82 -21.99 -20.28
C ASN A 367 35.42 -21.28 -21.50
N GLY A 368 34.86 -20.14 -21.87
CA GLY A 368 35.47 -19.16 -22.77
C GLY A 368 35.95 -17.89 -22.06
N GLY A 369 35.75 -17.76 -20.74
CA GLY A 369 36.09 -16.59 -19.94
C GLY A 369 37.20 -16.87 -18.93
N ALA A 370 37.05 -16.39 -17.70
CA ALA A 370 37.98 -16.66 -16.60
C ALA A 370 37.27 -17.36 -15.44
N VAL A 371 37.78 -18.53 -15.05
CA VAL A 371 37.27 -19.28 -13.91
C VAL A 371 38.39 -19.46 -12.90
N GLU A 372 38.20 -18.92 -11.70
CA GLU A 372 39.21 -18.91 -10.65
C GLU A 372 38.66 -19.42 -9.32
N THR A 373 39.41 -20.27 -8.65
CA THR A 373 39.09 -20.72 -7.29
C THR A 373 40.30 -20.81 -6.38
N ALA A 374 40.11 -20.50 -5.10
CA ALA A 374 41.13 -20.70 -4.07
C ALA A 374 41.25 -22.16 -3.60
N LYS A 375 40.42 -23.08 -4.12
CA LYS A 375 40.37 -24.52 -3.82
C LYS A 375 40.40 -25.33 -5.11
N ASN A 376 39.65 -26.43 -5.15
CA ASN A 376 39.54 -27.35 -6.27
C ASN A 376 38.45 -26.93 -7.26
N ILE A 377 38.62 -27.34 -8.51
CA ILE A 377 37.53 -27.43 -9.50
C ILE A 377 37.27 -28.92 -9.75
N SER A 378 36.08 -29.40 -9.40
CA SER A 378 35.67 -30.79 -9.58
C SER A 378 34.57 -30.88 -10.63
N VAL A 379 34.88 -31.44 -11.79
CA VAL A 379 33.94 -31.65 -12.89
C VAL A 379 33.70 -33.14 -13.10
N ALA A 380 32.47 -33.61 -12.92
CA ALA A 380 32.14 -35.02 -13.13
C ALA A 380 31.91 -35.39 -14.61
N GLY A 381 31.68 -34.40 -15.48
CA GLY A 381 31.57 -34.57 -16.93
C GLY A 381 32.80 -34.08 -17.71
N ASN A 382 32.55 -33.61 -18.94
CA ASN A 382 33.59 -33.14 -19.85
C ASN A 382 33.93 -31.67 -19.58
N ILE A 383 35.19 -31.32 -19.80
CA ILE A 383 35.69 -29.96 -19.71
C ILE A 383 36.06 -29.49 -21.12
N LYS A 384 35.55 -28.32 -21.52
CA LYS A 384 36.03 -27.57 -22.69
C LYS A 384 36.50 -26.20 -22.22
N ASN A 385 37.78 -25.92 -22.40
CA ASN A 385 38.39 -24.65 -22.02
C ASN A 385 38.99 -23.94 -23.24
N ASP A 386 38.39 -22.82 -23.62
CA ASP A 386 38.93 -21.84 -24.55
C ASP A 386 39.45 -20.57 -23.83
N GLY A 387 39.18 -20.45 -22.52
CA GLY A 387 39.54 -19.31 -21.67
C GLY A 387 40.67 -19.59 -20.66
N ARG A 388 40.59 -18.96 -19.49
CA ARG A 388 41.51 -19.18 -18.36
C ARG A 388 40.82 -19.97 -17.25
N ILE A 389 41.47 -21.02 -16.78
CA ILE A 389 41.13 -21.73 -15.54
C ILE A 389 42.30 -21.57 -14.56
N ALA A 390 42.01 -21.17 -13.32
CA ALA A 390 42.97 -21.16 -12.23
C ALA A 390 42.37 -21.78 -10.97
N ALA A 391 43.02 -22.79 -10.42
CA ALA A 391 42.67 -23.39 -9.13
C ALA A 391 43.95 -23.47 -8.28
N ASN A 392 43.88 -23.08 -7.01
CA ASN A 392 45.06 -23.19 -6.14
C ASN A 392 45.40 -24.65 -5.82
N ASP A 393 44.39 -25.52 -5.79
CA ASP A 393 44.54 -26.95 -5.57
C ASP A 393 44.33 -27.68 -6.91
N ASP A 394 43.38 -28.59 -7.02
CA ASP A 394 43.30 -29.53 -8.14
C ASP A 394 42.18 -29.18 -9.15
N LEU A 395 42.37 -29.55 -10.43
CA LEU A 395 41.31 -29.62 -11.44
C LEU A 395 41.08 -31.07 -11.83
N ALA A 396 39.91 -31.60 -11.51
CA ALA A 396 39.49 -32.95 -11.86
C ALA A 396 38.39 -32.93 -12.93
N GLY A 397 38.51 -33.81 -13.92
CA GLY A 397 37.58 -33.92 -15.05
C GLY A 397 37.64 -35.28 -15.75
N LYS A 398 36.65 -35.55 -16.61
CA LYS A 398 36.75 -36.66 -17.57
C LYS A 398 37.49 -36.21 -18.82
N ASN A 399 36.80 -36.07 -19.96
CA ASN A 399 37.41 -35.62 -21.21
C ASN A 399 37.67 -34.12 -21.16
N THR A 400 38.95 -33.72 -21.19
CA THR A 400 39.35 -32.30 -21.15
C THR A 400 39.88 -31.86 -22.51
N GLN A 401 39.18 -30.93 -23.15
CA GLN A 401 39.63 -30.22 -24.36
C GLN A 401 40.10 -28.83 -23.94
N ASN A 402 41.37 -28.52 -24.15
CA ASN A 402 41.96 -27.25 -23.75
C ASN A 402 42.62 -26.52 -24.91
N ASN A 403 42.05 -25.38 -25.30
CA ASN A 403 42.65 -24.39 -26.19
C ASN A 403 43.07 -23.10 -25.44
N GLY A 404 42.77 -23.02 -24.15
CA GLY A 404 43.10 -21.90 -23.28
C GLY A 404 44.25 -22.18 -22.31
N ASN A 405 44.27 -21.46 -21.19
CA ASN A 405 45.29 -21.60 -20.13
C ASN A 405 44.72 -22.26 -18.87
N ILE A 406 45.45 -23.21 -18.29
CA ILE A 406 45.10 -23.89 -17.04
C ILE A 406 46.25 -23.74 -16.05
N TYR A 407 45.96 -23.21 -14.86
CA TYR A 407 46.90 -23.03 -13.74
C TYR A 407 46.39 -23.77 -12.51
N VAL A 408 46.92 -24.97 -12.25
CA VAL A 408 46.46 -25.87 -11.19
C VAL A 408 47.64 -26.60 -10.57
N LYS A 409 47.48 -27.12 -9.34
CA LYS A 409 48.50 -27.95 -8.70
C LYS A 409 48.55 -29.35 -9.34
N ASN A 410 47.40 -30.02 -9.42
CA ASN A 410 47.25 -31.28 -10.13
C ASN A 410 46.11 -31.16 -11.15
N LEU A 411 46.32 -31.78 -12.32
CA LEU A 411 45.30 -31.96 -13.34
C LEU A 411 44.96 -33.44 -13.44
N GLU A 412 43.76 -33.81 -13.00
CA GLU A 412 43.28 -35.19 -12.97
C GLU A 412 42.25 -35.43 -14.10
N VAL A 413 42.68 -36.07 -15.18
CA VAL A 413 41.86 -36.31 -16.38
C VAL A 413 41.63 -37.81 -16.52
N ASN A 414 40.40 -38.25 -16.27
CA ASN A 414 40.02 -39.65 -16.41
C ASN A 414 39.43 -39.90 -17.79
N ASN A 415 40.24 -40.50 -18.68
CA ASN A 415 39.78 -41.00 -19.97
C ASN A 415 39.21 -42.41 -19.79
N LEU A 416 37.88 -42.57 -19.86
CA LEU A 416 37.22 -43.87 -19.96
C LEU A 416 36.31 -43.91 -21.18
#